data_AF-A0A1I0GIV5-F1
#
_entry.id   AF-A0A1I0GIV5-F1
#
_cell.length_a   1.000
_cell.length_b   1.000
_cell.length_c   1.000
_cell.angle_alpha   90.00
_cell.angle_beta   90.00
_cell.angle_gamma   90.00
#
_symmetry.space_group_name_H-M   'P 1'
#
loop_
_entity.id
_entity.type
_entity.pdbx_description
1 polymer ?
#
loop_
_entity_poly.entity_id
_entity_poly.type
_entity_poly.pdbx_seq_one_letter_code
_entity_poly.pdbx_strand_id
1 'polypeptide(L)'
;MNHADRIDQTVRGIYDTFDRPSEHPVEAGLGFIDGWIDALDGLGGSALTGLQNELRNLRACVERHDRPAIAASLQLLGEETSRIAHNMHSFTDGTGDQLRHLGQTLVTASGNLKMS
;
A
#
# COMPACT_ATOMS: atom_id res chain seq x y z
N MET A 1 11.14 15.07 6.86
CA MET A 1 9.98 14.44 6.20
C MET A 1 9.33 13.54 7.24
N ASN A 2 8.06 13.75 7.56
CA ASN A 2 7.38 12.95 8.58
C ASN A 2 6.89 11.63 7.97
N HIS A 3 6.65 10.61 8.81
CA HIS A 3 6.20 9.29 8.36
C HIS A 3 4.91 9.35 7.52
N ALA A 4 4.02 10.29 7.84
CA ALA A 4 2.83 10.65 7.09
C ALA A 4 3.13 10.98 5.60
N ASP A 5 4.08 11.88 5.34
CA ASP A 5 4.46 12.28 3.97
C ASP A 5 5.06 11.09 3.20
N ARG A 6 5.85 10.26 3.88
CA ARG A 6 6.51 9.10 3.25
C ARG A 6 5.49 8.01 2.90
N ILE A 7 4.47 7.82 3.74
CA ILE A 7 3.32 6.97 3.43
C ILE A 7 2.57 7.53 2.21
N ASP A 8 2.13 8.80 2.23
CA ASP A 8 1.39 9.44 1.13
C ASP A 8 2.12 9.34 -0.22
N GLN A 9 3.43 9.60 -0.24
CA GLN A 9 4.23 9.52 -1.45
C GLN A 9 4.28 8.09 -2.01
N THR A 10 4.31 7.10 -1.10
CA THR A 10 4.30 5.69 -1.46
C THR A 10 2.94 5.22 -1.96
N VAL A 11 1.85 5.70 -1.34
CA VAL A 11 0.47 5.48 -1.80
C VAL A 11 0.31 5.89 -3.24
N ARG A 12 0.74 7.12 -3.55
CA ARG A 12 0.62 7.69 -4.89
C ARG A 12 1.44 6.90 -5.89
N GLY A 13 2.67 6.52 -5.54
CA GLY A 13 3.51 5.68 -6.39
C GLY A 13 2.90 4.31 -6.70
N ILE A 14 2.31 3.65 -5.69
CA ILE A 14 1.61 2.37 -5.85
C ILE A 14 0.36 2.55 -6.71
N TYR A 15 -0.45 3.57 -6.42
CA TYR A 15 -1.64 3.89 -7.19
C TYR A 15 -1.31 4.18 -8.65
N ASP A 16 -0.38 5.09 -8.94
CA ASP A 16 0.03 5.41 -10.31
C ASP A 16 0.57 4.18 -11.06
N THR A 17 1.29 3.28 -10.36
CA THR A 17 1.79 2.04 -10.97
C THR A 17 0.67 1.08 -11.34
N PHE A 18 -0.33 0.88 -10.47
CA PHE A 18 -1.36 -0.14 -10.66
C PHE A 18 -2.64 0.36 -11.33
N ASP A 19 -2.93 1.66 -11.25
CA ASP A 19 -4.05 2.31 -11.94
C ASP A 19 -3.71 2.59 -13.42
N ARG A 20 -2.42 2.86 -13.72
CA ARG A 20 -1.94 3.17 -15.07
C ARG A 20 -0.78 2.24 -15.48
N PRO A 21 -0.98 0.91 -15.52
CA PRO A 21 0.08 -0.05 -15.84
C PRO A 21 0.64 0.10 -17.26
N SER A 22 -0.07 0.81 -18.15
CA SER A 22 0.36 1.18 -19.49
C SER A 22 1.28 2.41 -19.54
N GLU A 23 1.27 3.25 -18.50
CA GLU A 23 2.10 4.47 -18.39
C GLU A 23 3.33 4.25 -17.49
N HIS A 24 3.24 3.31 -16.54
CA HIS A 24 4.32 2.98 -15.60
C HIS A 24 4.67 1.49 -15.64
N PRO A 25 5.95 1.12 -15.81
CA PRO A 25 6.35 -0.28 -15.72
C PRO A 25 6.07 -0.81 -14.31
N VAL A 26 5.53 -2.02 -14.23
CA VAL A 26 5.26 -2.76 -12.97
C VAL A 26 6.49 -2.80 -12.05
N GLU A 27 7.68 -2.77 -12.62
CA GLU A 27 8.98 -2.71 -11.95
C GLU A 27 9.18 -1.41 -11.14
N ALA A 28 8.59 -0.28 -11.57
CA ALA A 28 8.58 0.96 -10.80
C ALA A 28 7.79 0.79 -9.48
N GLY A 29 6.79 -0.09 -9.49
CA GLY A 29 6.02 -0.49 -8.30
C GLY A 29 6.86 -1.11 -7.20
N LEU A 30 7.92 -1.85 -7.54
CA LEU A 30 8.79 -2.51 -6.57
C LEU A 30 9.50 -1.49 -5.67
N GLY A 31 10.00 -0.40 -6.26
CA GLY A 31 10.66 0.67 -5.50
C GLY A 31 9.70 1.38 -4.54
N PHE A 32 8.43 1.55 -4.93
CA PHE A 32 7.42 2.09 -4.03
C PHE A 32 7.07 1.11 -2.91
N ILE A 33 6.92 -0.18 -3.21
CA ILE A 33 6.65 -1.20 -2.18
C ILE A 33 7.78 -1.28 -1.15
N ASP A 34 9.04 -1.28 -1.60
CA ASP A 34 10.21 -1.28 -0.72
C ASP A 34 10.25 -0.01 0.16
N GLY A 35 9.96 1.16 -0.44
CA GLY A 35 9.83 2.41 0.30
C GLY A 35 8.72 2.39 1.36
N TRP A 36 7.63 1.66 1.12
CA TRP A 36 6.54 1.49 2.10
C TRP A 36 6.99 0.63 3.28
N ILE A 37 7.65 -0.49 2.99
CA ILE A 37 8.16 -1.39 4.02
C ILE A 37 9.10 -0.63 4.96
N ASP A 38 10.03 0.16 4.41
CA ASP A 38 10.92 1.03 5.19
C ASP A 38 10.17 2.08 6.04
N ALA A 39 9.13 2.71 5.45
CA ALA A 39 8.34 3.70 6.15
C ALA A 39 7.57 3.09 7.35
N LEU A 40 7.07 1.86 7.20
CA LEU A 40 6.38 1.12 8.25
C LEU A 40 7.33 0.59 9.31
N ASP A 41 8.53 0.12 8.94
CA ASP A 41 9.56 -0.29 9.91
C ASP A 41 9.97 0.88 10.82
N GLY A 42 10.08 2.09 10.24
CA GLY A 42 10.37 3.30 11.00
C GLY A 42 9.27 3.73 11.98
N LEU A 43 8.02 3.27 11.78
CA LEU A 43 6.89 3.61 12.64
C LEU A 43 6.80 2.76 13.91
N GLY A 44 7.50 1.62 13.97
CA GLY A 44 7.65 0.79 15.17
C GLY A 44 6.33 0.35 15.82
N GLY A 45 5.83 -0.85 15.47
CA GLY A 45 4.67 -1.41 16.17
C GLY A 45 4.22 -2.76 15.62
N SER A 46 3.87 -3.70 16.51
CA SER A 46 3.37 -5.03 16.15
C SER A 46 2.07 -5.00 15.34
N ALA A 47 1.30 -3.91 15.45
CA ALA A 47 0.10 -3.68 14.64
C ALA A 47 0.40 -3.55 13.13
N LEU A 48 1.62 -3.20 12.75
CA LEU A 48 2.03 -2.98 11.36
C LEU A 48 2.68 -4.22 10.73
N THR A 49 3.00 -5.25 11.51
CA THR A 49 3.65 -6.48 11.03
C THR A 49 2.82 -7.21 9.98
N GLY A 50 1.49 -7.21 10.12
CA GLY A 50 0.59 -7.78 9.12
C GLY A 50 0.71 -7.08 7.76
N LEU A 51 0.76 -5.75 7.78
CA LEU A 51 0.93 -4.93 6.58
C LEU A 51 2.29 -5.13 5.92
N GLN A 52 3.37 -5.17 6.72
CA GLN A 52 4.71 -5.42 6.20
C GLN A 52 4.82 -6.79 5.52
N ASN A 53 4.20 -7.83 6.09
CA ASN A 53 4.18 -9.15 5.50
C ASN A 53 3.40 -9.17 4.19
N GLU A 54 2.24 -8.50 4.13
CA GLU A 54 1.48 -8.43 2.89
C GLU A 54 2.19 -7.59 1.82
N LEU A 55 2.96 -6.56 2.20
CA LEU A 55 3.78 -5.81 1.25
C LEU A 55 4.89 -6.67 0.64
N ARG A 56 5.54 -7.52 1.44
CA ARG A 56 6.50 -8.50 0.94
C ARG A 56 5.84 -9.51 0.00
N ASN A 57 4.60 -9.91 0.29
CA ASN A 57 3.81 -10.77 -0.59
C ASN A 57 3.48 -10.06 -1.92
N LEU A 58 2.97 -8.82 -1.86
CA LEU A 58 2.70 -7.99 -3.04
C LEU A 58 3.95 -7.85 -3.91
N ARG A 59 5.12 -7.57 -3.31
CA ARG A 59 6.41 -7.51 -4.01
C ARG A 59 6.70 -8.78 -4.80
N ALA A 60 6.53 -9.95 -4.18
CA ALA A 60 6.73 -11.24 -4.84
C ALA A 60 5.70 -11.49 -5.96
N CYS A 61 4.44 -11.07 -5.79
CA CYS A 61 3.42 -11.16 -6.83
C CYS A 61 3.74 -10.27 -8.04
N VAL A 62 4.25 -9.07 -7.79
CA VAL A 62 4.72 -8.11 -8.80
C VAL A 62 5.89 -8.68 -9.59
N GLU A 63 6.90 -9.26 -8.91
CA GLU A 63 8.05 -9.92 -9.56
C GLU A 63 7.62 -11.11 -10.44
N ARG A 64 6.53 -11.79 -10.07
CA ARG A 64 5.98 -12.92 -10.83
C ARG A 64 5.01 -12.50 -11.93
N HIS A 65 4.72 -11.19 -12.06
CA HIS A 65 3.69 -10.64 -12.95
C HIS A 65 2.30 -11.29 -12.78
N ASP A 66 2.01 -11.78 -11.56
CA ASP A 66 0.78 -12.51 -11.25
C ASP A 66 -0.35 -11.52 -10.92
N ARG A 67 -0.99 -10.97 -11.96
CA ARG A 67 -2.02 -9.92 -11.80
C ARG A 67 -3.16 -10.31 -10.84
N PRO A 68 -3.74 -11.53 -10.89
CA PRO A 68 -4.73 -11.96 -9.91
C PRO A 68 -4.22 -11.89 -8.47
N ALA A 69 -2.98 -12.34 -8.23
CA ALA A 69 -2.37 -12.28 -6.90
C ALA A 69 -2.06 -10.84 -6.47
N ILE A 70 -1.56 -9.99 -7.38
CA ILE A 70 -1.35 -8.55 -7.13
C ILE A 70 -2.67 -7.91 -6.70
N ALA A 71 -3.77 -8.17 -7.42
CA ALA A 71 -5.07 -7.60 -7.07
C ALA A 71 -5.55 -8.08 -5.70
N ALA A 72 -5.37 -9.36 -5.37
CA ALA A 72 -5.71 -9.89 -4.05
C ALA A 72 -4.91 -9.20 -2.94
N SER A 73 -3.60 -9.04 -3.13
CA SER A 73 -2.72 -8.36 -2.19
C SER A 73 -3.07 -6.88 -2.01
N LEU A 74 -3.37 -6.16 -3.09
CA LEU A 74 -3.81 -4.77 -3.02
C LEU A 74 -5.10 -4.63 -2.21
N GLN A 75 -6.06 -5.55 -2.40
CA GLN A 75 -7.29 -5.54 -1.61
C GLN A 75 -7.01 -5.78 -0.12
N LEU A 76 -6.21 -6.80 0.22
CA LEU A 76 -5.89 -7.12 1.61
C LEU A 76 -5.15 -5.95 2.29
N LEU A 77 -4.18 -5.36 1.61
CA LEU A 77 -3.47 -4.16 2.10
C LEU A 77 -4.45 -3.01 2.34
N GLY A 78 -5.40 -2.80 1.42
CA GLY A 78 -6.39 -1.74 1.57
C GLY A 78 -7.28 -1.91 2.80
N GLU A 79 -7.73 -3.14 3.06
CA GLU A 79 -8.56 -3.50 4.20
C GLU A 79 -7.79 -3.41 5.53
N GLU A 80 -6.57 -3.95 5.60
CA GLU A 80 -5.73 -3.87 6.81
C GLU A 80 -5.33 -2.43 7.13
N THR A 81 -4.94 -1.65 6.11
CA THR A 81 -4.58 -0.24 6.29
C THR A 81 -5.77 0.56 6.83
N SER A 82 -6.97 0.34 6.29
CA SER A 82 -8.20 0.98 6.78
C SER A 82 -8.52 0.58 8.22
N ARG A 83 -8.29 -0.69 8.59
CA ARG A 83 -8.51 -1.19 9.95
C ARG A 83 -7.53 -0.56 10.93
N ILE A 84 -6.25 -0.48 10.58
CA ILE A 84 -5.22 0.14 11.42
C ILE A 84 -5.48 1.64 11.57
N ALA A 85 -5.84 2.32 10.48
CA ALA A 85 -6.27 3.71 10.49
C ALA A 85 -7.40 3.95 11.50
N HIS A 86 -8.40 3.06 11.51
CA HIS A 86 -9.53 3.14 12.42
C HIS A 86 -9.13 2.93 13.91
N ASN A 87 -8.19 2.02 14.16
CA ASN A 87 -7.67 1.76 15.51
C ASN A 87 -6.65 2.82 15.99
N MET A 88 -6.08 3.60 15.09
CA MET A 88 -5.18 4.72 15.39
C MET A 88 -5.97 5.99 15.77
N HIS A 89 -6.76 5.91 16.85
CA HIS A 89 -7.53 7.04 17.38
C HIS A 89 -6.65 8.11 18.08
N SER A 90 -5.34 7.88 18.24
CA SER A 90 -4.45 8.63 19.14
C SER A 90 -3.29 9.39 18.48
N PHE A 91 -3.08 9.26 17.16
CA PHE A 91 -2.05 10.06 16.49
C PHE A 91 -2.62 11.42 16.09
N THR A 92 -2.13 12.47 16.78
CA THR A 92 -2.55 13.87 16.70
C THR A 92 -2.29 14.60 15.38
N ASP A 93 -1.72 13.94 14.35
CA ASP A 93 -1.21 14.58 13.14
C ASP A 93 -1.91 14.16 11.82
N GLY A 94 -3.13 13.59 11.88
CA GLY A 94 -3.91 13.26 10.68
C GLY A 94 -3.45 12.00 9.91
N THR A 95 -2.50 11.24 10.48
CA THR A 95 -2.00 9.98 9.91
C THR A 95 -3.10 8.93 9.72
N GLY A 96 -4.10 8.90 10.61
CA GLY A 96 -5.25 7.98 10.49
C GLY A 96 -6.08 8.24 9.22
N ASP A 97 -6.39 9.50 8.91
CA ASP A 97 -7.14 9.82 7.67
C ASP A 97 -6.33 9.52 6.41
N GLN A 98 -5.01 9.74 6.43
CA GLN A 98 -4.13 9.37 5.32
C GLN A 98 -4.10 7.84 5.10
N LEU A 99 -4.00 7.06 6.18
CA LEU A 99 -4.05 5.59 6.10
C LEU A 99 -5.42 5.10 5.63
N ARG A 100 -6.51 5.78 6.01
CA ARG A 100 -7.86 5.45 5.54
C ARG A 100 -8.02 5.74 4.05
N HIS A 101 -7.50 6.88 3.58
CA HIS A 101 -7.47 7.23 2.17
C HIS A 101 -6.64 6.22 1.37
N LEU A 102 -5.44 5.87 1.84
CA LEU A 102 -4.60 4.80 1.30
C LEU A 102 -5.38 3.49 1.16
N GLY A 103 -6.07 3.10 2.23
CA GLY A 103 -6.88 1.90 2.25
C GLY A 103 -7.89 1.84 1.10
N GLN A 104 -8.63 2.93 0.88
CA GLN A 104 -9.58 3.04 -0.23
C GLN A 104 -8.89 2.99 -1.60
N THR A 105 -7.79 3.73 -1.77
CA THR A 105 -7.03 3.78 -3.02
C THR A 105 -6.54 2.40 -3.46
N LEU A 106 -6.07 1.57 -2.52
CA LEU A 106 -5.61 0.21 -2.80
C LEU A 106 -6.75 -0.73 -3.19
N VAL A 107 -7.90 -0.61 -2.54
CA VAL A 107 -9.11 -1.37 -2.90
C VAL A 107 -9.57 -0.97 -4.32
N THR A 108 -9.53 0.31 -4.67
CA THR A 108 -9.84 0.78 -6.02
C THR A 108 -8.86 0.22 -7.04
N ALA A 109 -7.55 0.30 -6.80
CA ALA A 109 -6.53 -0.26 -7.68
C ALA A 109 -6.70 -1.78 -7.86
N SER A 110 -7.04 -2.51 -6.80
CA SER A 110 -7.40 -3.94 -6.88
C SER A 110 -8.60 -4.18 -7.80
N GLY A 111 -9.65 -3.37 -7.66
CA GLY A 111 -10.84 -3.44 -8.50
C GLY A 111 -10.51 -3.21 -9.98
N ASN A 112 -9.73 -2.18 -10.29
CA ASN A 112 -9.31 -1.85 -11.64
C ASN A 112 -8.46 -2.97 -12.25
N LEU A 113 -7.52 -3.53 -11.49
CA LEU A 113 -6.66 -4.62 -11.95
C LEU A 113 -7.43 -5.92 -12.22
N LYS A 114 -8.52 -6.19 -11.49
CA LYS A 114 -9.41 -7.35 -11.73
C LYS A 114 -10.27 -7.20 -12.99
N MET A 115 -10.52 -5.97 -13.43
CA MET A 115 -11.37 -5.68 -14.60
C MET A 115 -10.57 -5.54 -15.91
N SER A 116 -9.24 -5.45 -15.84
CA SER A 116 -8.32 -5.32 -16.98
C SER A 116 -7.75 -6.64 -17.45
#